data_AF-A0A348XGK8-F1
#
_entry.id   AF-A0A348XGK8-F1
#
_cell.length_a   1.000
_cell.length_b   1.000
_cell.length_c   1.000
_cell.angle_alpha   90.00
_cell.angle_beta   90.00
_cell.angle_gamma   90.00
#
_symmetry.space_group_name_H-M   'P 1'
#
loop_
_entity.id
_entity.type
_entity.pdbx_description
1 polymer ?
#
loop_
_entity_poly.entity_id
_entity_poly.type
_entity_poly.pdbx_seq_one_letter_code
_entity_poly.pdbx_strand_id
1 'polypeptide(L)' 'MNVAELEKEALDLPQKDRAVLAQKLLLTLDEHSEAIADWDLIWAEEARRRHEQIADGEVACRPAAEVFADARERIRALNA' A
#
# COMPACT_ATOMS: atom_id res chain seq x y z
N MET A 1 -0.15 10.90 -31.60
CA MET A 1 -0.19 9.94 -30.48
C MET A 1 -1.39 10.25 -29.62
N ASN A 2 -2.39 9.37 -29.63
CA ASN A 2 -3.58 9.45 -28.79
C ASN A 2 -3.46 8.46 -27.60
N VAL A 3 -4.42 8.49 -26.66
CA VAL A 3 -4.38 7.63 -25.47
C VAL A 3 -4.40 6.14 -25.83
N ALA A 4 -5.16 5.73 -26.86
CA ALA A 4 -5.24 4.33 -27.28
C ALA A 4 -3.91 3.84 -27.90
N GLU A 5 -3.22 4.70 -28.64
CA GLU A 5 -1.88 4.43 -29.18
C GLU A 5 -0.86 4.27 -28.05
N LEU A 6 -0.89 5.16 -27.04
CA LEU A 6 -0.03 5.07 -25.85
C LEU A 6 -0.30 3.84 -25.00
N GLU A 7 -1.57 3.49 -24.80
CA GLU A 7 -1.97 2.29 -24.05
C GLU A 7 -1.41 1.03 -24.71
N LYS A 8 -1.56 0.92 -26.03
CA LYS A 8 -1.03 -0.21 -26.79
C LYS A 8 0.49 -0.31 -26.63
N GLU A 9 1.21 0.79 -26.84
CA GLU A 9 2.67 0.83 -26.70
C GLU A 9 3.12 0.48 -25.27
N ALA A 10 2.41 0.98 -24.26
CA ALA A 10 2.68 0.64 -22.86
C ALA A 10 2.44 -0.84 -22.56
N LEU A 11 1.39 -1.46 -23.12
CA LEU A 11 1.10 -2.88 -22.91
C LEU A 11 2.12 -3.79 -23.60
N ASP A 12 2.72 -3.35 -24.71
CA ASP A 12 3.75 -4.08 -25.46
C ASP A 12 5.12 -4.09 -24.73
N LEU A 13 5.32 -3.25 -23.70
CA LEU A 13 6.55 -3.25 -22.92
C LEU A 13 6.74 -4.54 -22.09
N PRO A 14 8.00 -4.93 -21.80
CA PRO A 14 8.30 -5.96 -20.81
C PRO A 14 7.66 -5.65 -19.45
N GLN A 15 7.27 -6.69 -18.71
CA GLN A 15 6.57 -6.54 -17.42
C GLN A 15 7.26 -5.56 -16.46
N LYS A 16 8.59 -5.60 -16.37
CA LYS A 16 9.36 -4.70 -15.50
C LYS A 16 9.19 -3.24 -15.91
N ASP A 17 9.28 -2.95 -17.20
CA ASP A 17 9.21 -1.58 -17.71
C ASP A 17 7.77 -1.04 -17.63
N ARG A 18 6.77 -1.90 -17.81
CA ARG A 18 5.36 -1.57 -17.52
C ARG A 18 5.16 -1.18 -16.06
N ALA A 19 5.72 -1.95 -15.12
CA ALA A 19 5.59 -1.64 -13.69
C ALA A 19 6.23 -0.29 -13.35
N VAL A 20 7.41 0.01 -13.92
CA VAL A 20 8.08 1.29 -13.73
C VAL A 20 7.25 2.45 -14.32
N LEU A 21 6.70 2.28 -15.53
CA LEU A 21 5.87 3.30 -16.17
C LEU A 21 4.58 3.54 -15.38
N ALA A 22 3.90 2.49 -14.95
CA ALA A 22 2.69 2.58 -14.13
C ALA A 22 2.95 3.33 -12.82
N GLN A 23 4.05 3.01 -12.12
CA GLN A 23 4.44 3.73 -10.90
C GLN A 23 4.63 5.23 -11.15
N LYS A 24 5.35 5.61 -12.22
CA LYS A 24 5.58 7.02 -12.55
C LYS A 24 4.28 7.76 -12.84
N LEU A 25 3.38 7.14 -13.61
CA LEU A 25 2.08 7.74 -13.92
C LEU A 25 1.23 7.90 -12.65
N LEU A 26 1.19 6.90 -11.77
CA LEU A 26 0.50 7.01 -10.48
C LEU A 26 1.06 8.16 -9.63
N LEU A 27 2.37 8.31 -9.54
CA LEU A 27 3.00 9.40 -8.78
C LEU A 27 2.60 10.80 -9.29
N THR A 28 2.35 10.95 -10.60
CA THR A 28 1.86 12.24 -11.12
C THR A 28 0.40 12.53 -10.75
N LEU A 29 -0.41 11.49 -10.52
CA LEU A 29 -1.78 11.66 -10.02
C LEU A 29 -1.76 12.04 -8.54
N ASP A 30 -0.76 11.55 -7.81
CA ASP A 30 -0.53 11.83 -6.41
C ASP A 30 -0.10 13.30 -6.20
N GLU A 31 0.89 13.80 -6.94
CA GLU A 31 1.41 15.17 -6.82
C GLU A 31 0.38 16.29 -7.06
N HIS A 32 -0.72 15.99 -7.75
CA HIS A 32 -1.76 16.96 -8.13
C HIS A 32 -3.05 16.82 -7.32
N SER A 33 -3.06 15.94 -6.32
CA SER A 33 -4.24 15.68 -5.51
C SER A 33 -4.16 16.43 -4.17
N GLU A 34 -5.04 17.42 -3.98
CA GLU A 34 -5.32 18.00 -2.64
C GLU A 34 -5.70 16.92 -1.61
N ALA A 35 -6.10 15.72 -2.05
CA ALA A 35 -6.42 14.59 -1.19
C ALA A 35 -5.20 13.91 -0.54
N ILE A 36 -3.94 14.17 -0.97
CA ILE A 36 -2.77 13.62 -0.25
C ILE A 36 -2.59 14.22 1.13
N ALA A 37 -2.87 15.51 1.29
CA ALA A 37 -2.91 16.12 2.61
C ALA A 37 -4.01 15.51 3.49
N ASP A 38 -5.10 15.02 2.88
CA ASP A 38 -6.20 14.35 3.57
C ASP A 38 -5.83 12.91 3.97
N TRP A 39 -5.11 12.16 3.13
CA TRP A 39 -4.69 10.79 3.47
C TRP A 39 -3.78 10.73 4.70
N ASP A 40 -2.76 11.57 4.78
CA ASP A 40 -1.87 11.60 5.94
C ASP A 40 -2.64 11.96 7.22
N LEU A 41 -3.62 12.86 7.12
CA LEU A 41 -4.49 13.22 8.23
C LEU A 41 -5.40 12.05 8.63
N ILE A 42 -6.07 11.41 7.67
CA ILE A 42 -6.93 10.24 7.90
C ILE A 42 -6.15 9.09 8.54
N TRP A 43 -4.94 8.82 8.06
CA TRP A 43 -4.06 7.80 8.64
C TRP A 43 -3.57 8.17 10.04
N ALA A 44 -3.24 9.44 10.27
CA ALA A 44 -2.87 9.92 11.61
C ALA A 44 -4.03 9.81 12.60
N GLU A 45 -5.25 10.17 12.18
CA GLU A 45 -6.47 10.03 12.98
C GLU A 45 -6.76 8.57 13.31
N GLU A 46 -6.67 7.67 12.33
CA GLU A 46 -6.87 6.24 12.53
C GLU A 46 -5.79 5.63 13.44
N ALA A 47 -4.53 6.04 13.28
CA ALA A 47 -3.44 5.59 14.13
C ALA A 47 -3.66 6.01 15.60
N ARG A 48 -4.07 7.27 15.82
CA ARG A 48 -4.41 7.78 17.15
C ARG A 48 -5.59 7.01 17.74
N ARG A 49 -6.68 6.85 16.97
CA ARG A 49 -7.86 6.10 17.41
C ARG A 49 -7.49 4.67 17.84
N ARG A 50 -6.70 3.95 17.04
CA ARG A 50 -6.26 2.58 17.40
C ARG A 50 -5.38 2.55 18.64
N HIS A 51 -4.50 3.54 18.81
CA HIS A 51 -3.67 3.63 19.99
C HIS A 51 -4.52 3.79 21.26
N GLU A 52 -5.49 4.71 21.24
CA GLU A 52 -6.44 4.94 22.35
C GLU A 52 -7.21 3.65 22.68
N GLN A 53 -7.78 2.96 21.68
CA GLN A 53 -8.48 1.69 21.89
C GLN A 53 -7.63 0.59 22.53
N ILE A 54 -6.34 0.54 22.20
CA ILE A 54 -5.39 -0.40 22.80
C ILE A 54 -5.08 0.01 24.24
N ALA A 55 -4.81 1.30 24.47
CA ALA A 55 -4.49 1.84 25.79
C ALA A 55 -5.65 1.68 26.78
N ASP A 56 -6.88 1.88 26.31
CA ASP A 56 -8.11 1.76 27.10
C ASP A 56 -8.58 0.31 27.26
N GLY A 57 -7.91 -0.64 26.60
CA GLY A 57 -8.24 -2.07 26.67
C GLY A 57 -9.52 -2.45 25.94
N GLU A 58 -10.04 -1.59 25.05
CA GLU A 58 -11.20 -1.88 24.21
C GLU A 58 -10.92 -3.00 23.19
N VAL A 59 -9.64 -3.21 22.86
CA VAL A 59 -9.21 -4.20 21.87
C VAL A 59 -8.21 -5.19 22.47
N ALA A 60 -8.47 -6.48 22.30
CA ALA A 60 -7.54 -7.54 22.66
C ALA A 60 -6.39 -7.61 21.64
N CYS A 61 -5.18 -7.26 22.08
CA CYS A 61 -3.98 -7.38 21.26
C CYS A 61 -3.46 -8.82 21.23
N ARG A 62 -2.91 -9.23 20.08
CA ARG A 62 -2.18 -10.49 19.97
C ARG A 62 -0.74 -10.33 20.49
N PRO A 63 -0.18 -11.33 21.19
CA PRO A 63 1.24 -11.31 21.56
C PRO A 63 2.13 -11.18 20.32
N ALA A 64 3.09 -10.25 20.37
CA ALA A 64 3.98 -9.98 19.24
C ALA A 64 4.72 -11.24 18.74
N ALA A 65 5.13 -12.12 19.67
CA ALA A 65 5.82 -13.37 19.33
C ALA A 65 4.99 -14.27 18.41
N GLU A 66 3.69 -14.39 18.65
CA GLU A 66 2.77 -15.19 17.83
C GLU A 66 2.58 -14.55 16.46
N VAL A 67 2.37 -13.23 16.40
CA VAL A 67 2.22 -12.49 15.14
C VAL A 67 3.45 -12.70 14.24
N PHE A 68 4.66 -12.60 14.82
CA PHE A 68 5.88 -12.81 14.07
C PHE A 68 6.11 -14.27 13.67
N ALA A 69 5.65 -15.24 14.47
CA ALA A 69 5.73 -16.66 14.12
C ALA A 69 4.87 -16.94 12.87
N ASP A 70 3.60 -16.54 12.88
CA ASP A 70 2.66 -16.70 11.77
C ASP A 70 3.19 -16.05 10.48
N ALA A 71 3.73 -14.83 10.58
CA ALA A 71 4.27 -14.11 9.43
C ALA A 71 5.43 -14.86 8.77
N ARG A 72 6.34 -15.42 9.58
CA ARG A 72 7.47 -16.22 9.07
C ARG A 72 7.01 -17.52 8.44
N GLU A 73 6.02 -18.19 9.01
CA GLU A 73 5.45 -19.41 8.42
C GLU A 73 4.83 -19.14 7.05
N ARG A 74 4.07 -18.05 6.90
CA ARG A 74 3.49 -17.65 5.61
C ARG A 74 4.55 -17.36 4.56
N ILE A 75 5.62 -16.66 4.93
CA ILE A 75 6.75 -16.40 4.01
C ILE A 75 7.43 -17.71 3.58
N ARG A 76 7.60 -18.66 4.50
CA ARG A 76 8.14 -19.98 4.16
C ARG A 76 7.24 -20.74 3.19
N ALA A 77 5.93 -20.73 3.43
CA ALA A 77 4.96 -21.41 2.57
C ALA A 77 4.86 -20.81 1.16
N LEU A 78 5.07 -19.50 1.00
CA LEU A 78 5.12 -18.84 -0.32
C LEU A 78 6.37 -19.19 -1.14
N ASN A 79 7.44 -19.64 -0.47
CA ASN A 79 8.73 -19.97 -1.08
C ASN A 79 8.98 -21.49 -1.20
N ALA A 80 8.00 -22.31 -0.83
CA ALA A 80 8.04 -23.78 -0.91
C ALA A 80 7.27 -24.27 -2.14
#